data_AF-A0A4U9HSN2-F1
#
_entry.id   AF-A0A4U9HSN2-F1
#
_cell.length_a   1.000
_cell.length_b   1.000
_cell.length_c   1.000
_cell.angle_alpha   90.00
_cell.angle_beta   90.00
_cell.angle_gamma   90.00
#
_symmetry.space_group_name_H-M   'P 1'
#
loop_
_entity.id
_entity.type
_entity.pdbx_description
1 polymer ?
#
loop_
_entity_poly.entity_id
_entity_poly.type
_entity_poly.pdbx_seq_one_letter_code
_entity_poly.pdbx_strand_id
1 'polypeptide(L)'
;MLKKTALALLLFTAAQAHAAYQCNVKPQDDVIISPQSVQVVGASGNLQISPDGDVTRDGQALTLSDSQRQQAFRYQTALRKELPWIDNGAQQHLEKARAALDKVIVKELAATATCVTA
;
A
#
# COMPACT_ATOMS: atom_id res chain seq x y z
N MET A 1 47.76 -25.94 8.78
CA MET A 1 47.35 -24.51 8.63
C MET A 1 46.22 -24.29 7.62
N LEU A 2 45.96 -25.22 6.69
CA LEU A 2 44.96 -25.11 5.62
C LEU A 2 43.47 -25.20 6.04
N LYS A 3 43.18 -25.75 7.24
CA LYS A 3 41.79 -25.91 7.72
C LYS A 3 41.19 -24.62 8.30
N LYS A 4 42.02 -23.71 8.82
CA LYS A 4 41.57 -22.44 9.42
C LYS A 4 41.26 -21.38 8.35
N THR A 5 41.97 -21.43 7.22
CA THR A 5 41.73 -20.53 6.07
C THR A 5 40.44 -20.89 5.32
N ALA A 6 40.10 -22.18 5.24
CA ALA A 6 38.84 -22.63 4.63
C ALA A 6 37.60 -22.15 5.41
N LEU A 7 37.68 -22.13 6.75
CA LEU A 7 36.57 -21.68 7.60
C LEU A 7 36.37 -20.15 7.53
N ALA A 8 37.46 -19.39 7.39
CA ALA A 8 37.39 -17.94 7.20
C ALA A 8 36.74 -17.58 5.85
N LEU A 9 36.99 -18.37 4.80
CA LEU A 9 36.38 -18.15 3.47
C LEU A 9 34.85 -18.39 3.47
N LEU A 10 34.37 -19.35 4.27
CA LEU A 10 32.95 -19.68 4.40
C LEU A 10 32.13 -18.64 5.17
N LEU A 11 32.77 -17.85 6.04
CA LEU A 11 32.09 -16.79 6.81
C LEU A 11 31.88 -15.49 6.00
N PHE A 12 32.63 -15.30 4.91
CA PHE A 12 32.51 -14.11 4.07
C PHE A 12 31.32 -14.12 3.10
N THR A 13 30.65 -15.27 2.91
CA THR A 13 29.51 -15.38 1.98
C THR A 13 28.15 -15.12 2.62
N ALA A 14 28.08 -14.86 3.93
CA ALA A 14 26.82 -14.65 4.64
C ALA A 14 26.27 -13.20 4.60
N ALA A 15 27.01 -12.24 4.02
CA ALA A 15 26.72 -10.81 4.17
C ALA A 15 26.08 -10.13 2.95
N GLN A 16 25.45 -10.85 2.03
CA GLN A 16 24.84 -10.24 0.83
C GLN A 16 23.44 -10.79 0.60
N ALA A 17 22.50 -10.43 1.48
CA ALA A 17 21.08 -10.57 1.19
C ALA A 17 20.24 -9.51 1.91
N HIS A 18 20.74 -8.27 2.01
CA HIS A 18 19.84 -7.13 2.18
C HIS A 18 19.34 -6.74 0.79
N ALA A 19 18.47 -7.58 0.21
CA ALA A 19 17.62 -7.14 -0.86
C ALA A 19 16.81 -5.97 -0.29
N ALA A 20 17.18 -4.74 -0.69
CA ALA A 20 16.28 -3.62 -0.56
C ALA A 20 15.05 -4.00 -1.39
N TYR A 21 14.04 -4.59 -0.74
CA TYR A 21 12.76 -4.90 -1.34
C TYR A 21 12.10 -3.56 -1.67
N GLN A 22 12.50 -2.97 -2.79
CA GLN A 22 11.72 -1.98 -3.50
C GLN A 22 10.56 -2.75 -4.15
N CYS A 23 9.61 -3.17 -3.33
CA CYS A 23 8.31 -3.59 -3.83
C CYS A 23 7.64 -2.34 -4.37
N ASN A 24 7.84 -2.06 -5.66
CA ASN A 24 7.06 -1.08 -6.39
C ASN A 24 5.68 -1.68 -6.68
N VAL A 25 4.94 -2.00 -5.61
CA VAL A 25 3.56 -2.47 -5.68
C VAL A 25 2.70 -1.26 -5.98
N LYS A 26 2.48 -1.02 -7.28
CA LYS A 26 1.47 -0.06 -7.72
C LYS A 26 0.13 -0.78 -7.72
N PRO A 27 -0.79 -0.46 -6.79
CA PRO A 27 -2.15 -1.00 -6.83
C PRO A 27 -2.74 -0.67 -8.19
N GLN A 28 -3.24 -1.69 -8.90
CA GLN A 28 -3.87 -1.52 -10.22
C GLN A 28 -5.39 -1.39 -10.11
N ASP A 29 -5.95 -1.88 -9.00
CA ASP A 29 -7.38 -1.92 -8.76
C ASP A 29 -7.74 -0.93 -7.65
N ASP A 30 -8.85 -0.24 -7.82
CA ASP A 30 -9.42 0.64 -6.81
C ASP A 30 -10.21 -0.21 -5.80
N VAL A 31 -9.86 -0.08 -4.51
CA VAL A 31 -10.54 -0.79 -3.43
C VAL A 31 -11.36 0.19 -2.61
N ILE A 32 -12.68 -0.02 -2.58
CA ILE A 32 -13.64 0.79 -1.82
C ILE A 32 -14.19 -0.07 -0.68
N ILE A 33 -13.96 0.36 0.56
CA ILE A 33 -14.43 -0.35 1.75
C ILE A 33 -15.57 0.45 2.39
N SER A 34 -16.72 -0.20 2.55
CA SER A 34 -17.87 0.32 3.32
C SER A 34 -18.25 -0.68 4.42
N PRO A 35 -19.09 -0.32 5.40
CA PRO A 35 -19.60 -1.30 6.36
C PRO A 35 -20.33 -2.49 5.71
N GLN A 36 -20.95 -2.26 4.56
CA GLN A 36 -21.82 -3.25 3.91
C GLN A 36 -21.11 -4.05 2.82
N SER A 37 -19.96 -3.61 2.30
CA SER A 37 -19.24 -4.35 1.26
C SER A 37 -17.77 -3.94 1.13
N VAL A 38 -17.00 -4.80 0.49
CA VAL A 38 -15.71 -4.44 -0.12
C VAL A 38 -15.86 -4.52 -1.63
N GLN A 39 -15.53 -3.45 -2.33
CA GLN A 39 -15.61 -3.36 -3.78
C GLN A 39 -14.21 -3.22 -4.37
N VAL A 40 -13.91 -4.00 -5.40
CA VAL A 40 -12.66 -3.99 -6.14
C VAL A 40 -12.98 -3.69 -7.59
N VAL A 41 -12.54 -2.54 -8.07
CA VAL A 41 -12.77 -2.06 -9.44
C VAL A 41 -11.45 -2.10 -10.19
N GLY A 42 -11.40 -2.86 -11.27
CA GLY A 42 -10.19 -2.98 -12.08
C GLY A 42 -10.51 -3.25 -13.55
N ALA A 43 -9.47 -3.53 -14.33
CA ALA A 43 -9.60 -3.85 -15.75
C ALA A 43 -10.50 -5.09 -16.01
N SER A 44 -10.62 -5.98 -15.01
CA SER A 44 -11.44 -7.19 -15.08
C SER A 44 -12.90 -6.99 -14.68
N GLY A 45 -13.31 -5.76 -14.39
CA GLY A 45 -14.68 -5.41 -13.97
C GLY A 45 -14.77 -5.02 -12.49
N ASN A 46 -16.01 -4.95 -12.01
CA ASN A 46 -16.35 -4.53 -10.67
C ASN A 46 -16.78 -5.73 -9.82
N LEU A 47 -15.96 -6.08 -8.84
CA LEU A 47 -16.24 -7.16 -7.90
C LEU A 47 -16.69 -6.56 -6.57
N GLN A 48 -17.88 -6.94 -6.09
CA GLN A 48 -18.37 -6.54 -4.78
C GLN A 48 -18.55 -7.76 -3.88
N ILE A 49 -18.00 -7.69 -2.68
CA ILE A 49 -18.00 -8.77 -1.69
C ILE A 49 -18.77 -8.31 -0.46
N SER A 50 -19.79 -9.08 -0.05
CA SER A 50 -20.57 -8.84 1.17
C SER A 50 -19.76 -9.19 2.43
N PRO A 51 -20.22 -8.80 3.63
CA PRO A 51 -19.55 -9.18 4.89
C PRO A 51 -19.52 -10.70 5.09
N ASP A 52 -20.47 -11.42 4.51
CA ASP A 52 -20.63 -12.88 4.62
C ASP A 52 -19.95 -13.65 3.48
N GLY A 53 -19.30 -12.94 2.55
CA GLY A 53 -18.56 -13.54 1.44
C GLY A 53 -19.40 -13.86 0.19
N ASP A 54 -20.63 -13.35 0.09
CA ASP A 54 -21.33 -13.31 -1.20
C ASP A 54 -20.58 -12.40 -2.16
N VAL A 55 -20.56 -12.75 -3.44
CA VAL A 55 -19.87 -11.97 -4.46
C VAL A 55 -20.82 -11.64 -5.59
N THR A 56 -20.83 -10.36 -5.98
CA THR A 56 -21.40 -9.92 -7.25
C THR A 56 -20.27 -9.45 -8.16
N ARG A 57 -20.43 -9.68 -9.47
CA ARG A 57 -19.56 -9.13 -10.51
C ARG A 57 -20.42 -8.31 -11.47
N ASP A 58 -20.09 -7.04 -11.63
CA ASP A 58 -20.80 -6.11 -12.50
C ASP A 58 -22.33 -6.10 -12.23
N GLY A 59 -22.70 -6.19 -10.96
CA GLY A 59 -24.08 -6.24 -10.48
C GLY A 59 -24.76 -7.62 -10.53
N GLN A 60 -24.10 -8.64 -11.07
CA GLN A 60 -24.63 -10.00 -11.16
C GLN A 60 -24.11 -10.87 -10.02
N ALA A 61 -25.02 -11.50 -9.27
CA ALA A 61 -24.64 -12.42 -8.19
C ALA A 61 -23.97 -13.68 -8.74
N LEU A 62 -22.84 -14.06 -8.14
CA LEU A 62 -22.13 -15.29 -8.48
C LEU A 62 -22.61 -16.44 -7.58
N THR A 63 -22.87 -17.60 -8.18
CA THR A 63 -23.08 -18.83 -7.42
C THR A 63 -21.74 -19.40 -6.99
N LEU A 64 -21.46 -19.35 -5.70
CA LEU A 64 -20.20 -19.82 -5.10
C LEU A 64 -20.40 -21.12 -4.33
N SER A 65 -19.38 -21.97 -4.32
CA SER A 65 -19.28 -23.04 -3.32
C SER A 65 -18.97 -22.47 -1.93
N ASP A 66 -19.16 -23.27 -0.89
CA ASP A 66 -18.82 -22.87 0.49
C ASP A 66 -17.34 -22.49 0.64
N SER A 67 -16.45 -23.22 -0.03
CA SER A 67 -15.02 -22.92 -0.03
C SER A 67 -14.69 -21.58 -0.70
N GLN A 68 -15.36 -21.27 -1.81
CA GLN A 68 -15.19 -20.00 -2.53
C GLN A 68 -15.75 -18.82 -1.72
N ARG A 69 -16.91 -19.00 -1.09
CA ARG A 69 -17.50 -18.02 -0.18
C ARG A 69 -16.57 -17.74 1.01
N GLN A 70 -16.01 -18.79 1.61
CA GLN A 70 -15.04 -18.62 2.70
C GLN A 70 -13.77 -17.91 2.25
N GLN A 71 -13.29 -18.17 1.04
CA GLN A 71 -12.16 -17.46 0.45
C GLN A 71 -12.48 -15.96 0.26
N ALA A 72 -13.66 -15.64 -0.26
CA ALA A 72 -14.12 -14.26 -0.43
C ALA A 72 -14.26 -13.53 0.91
N PHE A 73 -14.82 -14.20 1.92
CA PHE A 73 -14.88 -13.70 3.30
C PHE A 73 -13.49 -13.36 3.87
N ARG A 74 -12.52 -14.27 3.71
CA ARG A 74 -11.14 -14.05 4.17
C ARG A 74 -10.47 -12.90 3.44
N TYR A 75 -10.67 -12.82 2.13
CA TYR A 75 -10.12 -11.75 1.30
C TYR A 75 -10.67 -10.38 1.70
N GLN A 76 -11.99 -10.22 1.84
CA GLN A 76 -12.57 -8.95 2.28
C GLN A 76 -12.10 -8.57 3.70
N THR A 77 -11.98 -9.56 4.60
CA THR A 77 -11.51 -9.34 5.98
C THR A 77 -10.08 -8.84 6.01
N ALA A 78 -9.20 -9.43 5.19
CA ALA A 78 -7.81 -8.99 5.06
C ALA A 78 -7.74 -7.54 4.55
N LEU A 79 -8.49 -7.21 3.49
CA LEU A 79 -8.53 -5.84 2.94
C LEU A 79 -8.98 -4.81 4.00
N ARG A 80 -10.04 -5.13 4.76
CA ARG A 80 -10.52 -4.27 5.86
C ARG A 80 -9.48 -4.04 6.96
N LYS A 81 -8.66 -5.06 7.24
CA LYS A 81 -7.66 -4.98 8.31
C LYS A 81 -6.40 -4.24 7.85
N GLU A 82 -5.95 -4.48 6.62
CA GLU A 82 -4.63 -4.05 6.16
C GLU A 82 -4.64 -2.67 5.49
N LEU A 83 -5.67 -2.35 4.70
CA LEU A 83 -5.70 -1.08 3.95
C LEU A 83 -5.73 0.18 4.83
N PRO A 84 -6.47 0.25 5.96
CA PRO A 84 -6.45 1.44 6.81
C PRO A 84 -5.06 1.80 7.35
N TRP A 85 -4.19 0.81 7.53
CA TRP A 85 -2.82 1.04 8.01
C TRP A 85 -1.92 1.65 6.92
N ILE A 86 -2.17 1.29 5.65
CA ILE A 86 -1.49 1.86 4.49
C ILE A 86 -1.92 3.32 4.28
N ASP A 87 -3.21 3.62 4.42
CA ASP A 87 -3.74 4.98 4.30
C ASP A 87 -3.14 5.93 5.36
N ASN A 88 -3.09 5.50 6.62
CA ASN A 88 -2.44 6.28 7.68
C ASN A 88 -0.96 6.57 7.40
N GLY A 89 -0.22 5.61 6.83
CA GLY A 89 1.15 5.82 6.40
C GLY A 89 1.24 6.87 5.30
N ALA A 90 0.44 6.73 4.24
CA ALA A 90 0.41 7.66 3.11
C ALA A 90 0.02 9.08 3.53
N GLN A 91 -1.00 9.24 4.38
CA GLN A 91 -1.43 10.53 4.92
C GLN A 91 -0.30 11.22 5.69
N GLN A 92 0.42 10.51 6.54
CA GLN A 92 1.56 11.09 7.27
C GLN A 92 2.65 11.61 6.35
N HIS A 93 2.91 10.91 5.24
CA HIS A 93 3.87 11.37 4.23
C HIS A 93 3.37 12.60 3.47
N LEU A 94 2.08 12.63 3.11
CA LEU A 94 1.46 13.78 2.44
C LEU A 94 1.44 15.03 3.33
N GLU A 95 1.13 14.89 4.62
CA GLU A 95 1.17 16.00 5.57
C GLU A 95 2.58 16.56 5.73
N LYS A 96 3.61 15.70 5.78
CA LYS A 96 5.01 16.14 5.79
C LYS A 96 5.39 16.90 4.51
N ALA A 97 4.95 16.40 3.35
CA ALA A 97 5.21 17.05 2.07
C ALA A 97 4.51 18.41 1.96
N ARG A 98 3.25 18.50 2.39
CA ARG A 98 2.48 19.76 2.49
C ARG A 98 3.21 20.77 3.38
N ALA A 99 3.60 20.37 4.59
CA ALA A 99 4.30 21.25 5.52
C ALA A 99 5.65 21.74 4.98
N ALA A 100 6.33 20.94 4.17
CA ALA A 100 7.56 21.36 3.48
C ALA A 100 7.28 22.37 2.36
N LEU A 101 6.23 22.13 1.55
CA LEU A 101 5.77 23.06 0.51
C LEU A 101 5.35 24.40 1.09
N ASP A 102 4.58 24.41 2.18
CA ASP A 102 4.14 25.64 2.85
C ASP A 102 5.34 26.47 3.32
N LYS A 103 6.41 25.83 3.83
CA LYS A 103 7.65 26.54 4.21
C LYS A 103 8.35 27.19 3.03
N VAL A 104 8.39 26.53 1.87
CA VAL A 104 8.97 27.11 0.65
C VAL A 104 8.13 28.30 0.19
N ILE A 105 6.81 28.15 0.13
CA ILE A 105 5.89 29.22 -0.27
C ILE A 105 6.04 30.45 0.64
N VAL A 106 6.07 30.25 1.97
CA VAL A 106 6.28 31.36 2.93
C VAL A 106 7.65 32.01 2.72
N LYS A 107 8.71 31.24 2.49
CA LYS A 107 10.05 31.79 2.26
C LYS A 107 10.14 32.61 0.98
N GLU A 108 9.58 32.12 -0.13
CA GLU A 108 9.59 32.83 -1.41
C GLU A 108 8.70 34.09 -1.37
N LEU A 109 7.49 33.99 -0.78
CA LEU A 109 6.61 35.15 -0.62
C LEU A 109 7.23 36.21 0.32
N ALA A 110 7.87 35.79 1.41
CA ALA A 110 8.60 36.70 2.29
C ALA A 110 9.80 37.37 1.59
N ALA A 111 10.54 36.63 0.75
CA ALA A 111 11.64 37.17 -0.05
C ALA A 111 11.16 38.19 -1.10
N THR A 112 9.96 38.00 -1.67
CA THR A 112 9.36 38.99 -2.60
C THR A 112 8.79 40.23 -1.90
N ALA A 113 8.32 40.11 -0.65
CA ALA A 113 7.79 41.24 0.12
C ALA A 113 8.88 42.22 0.55
N THR A 114 10.13 41.76 0.72
CA THR A 114 11.28 42.63 1.05
C THR A 114 11.77 43.50 -0.12
N CYS A 115 11.20 43.38 -1.33
CA CYS A 115 11.59 44.17 -2.49
C CYS A 115 10.64 45.36 -2.80
N VAL A 116 9.62 45.63 -1.96
CA VAL A 116 8.60 46.68 -2.22
C VAL A 116 8.86 47.98 -1.43
N THR A 117 9.89 48.03 -0.59
CA THR A 117 10.31 49.27 0.09
C THR A 117 11.77 49.59 -0.25
N ALA A 118 11.98 50.10 -1.47
CA ALA A 118 13.19 50.82 -1.86
C ALA A 118 12.79 52.26 -2.22
#